data_AF-A0A848CHM4-F1
#
_entry.id   AF-A0A848CHM4-F1
#
_cell.length_a   1.000
_cell.length_b   1.000
_cell.length_c   1.000
_cell.angle_alpha   90.00
_cell.angle_beta   90.00
_cell.angle_gamma   90.00
#
_symmetry.space_group_name_H-M   'P 1'
#
loop_
_entity.id
_entity.type
_entity.pdbx_description
1 polymer ?
#
loop_
_entity_poly.entity_id
_entity_poly.type
_entity_poly.pdbx_seq_one_letter_code
_entity_poly.pdbx_strand_id
1 'polypeptide(L)' 'MATIMPASELVRRAAAWLAEQRALYPEKSLAALLDEAGMRFNLNPLDAAALGRLFDPATQEKND' A
#
# COMPACT_ATOMS: atom_id res chain seq x y z
N MET A 1 11.97 6.60 25.05
CA MET A 1 11.56 7.38 23.85
C MET A 1 11.65 6.44 22.66
N ALA A 2 10.50 6.06 22.10
CA ALA A 2 10.44 5.00 21.09
C ALA A 2 10.99 5.52 19.76
N THR A 3 12.14 4.99 19.34
CA THR A 3 12.56 5.03 17.94
C THR A 3 11.65 4.06 17.20
N ILE A 4 10.47 4.53 16.80
CA ILE A 4 9.59 3.75 15.93
C ILE A 4 10.35 3.64 14.62
N MET A 5 10.80 2.42 14.33
CA MET A 5 11.62 2.00 13.21
C MET A 5 11.12 2.65 11.90
N PRO A 6 12.03 3.00 10.97
CA PRO A 6 11.64 3.62 9.71
C PRO A 6 10.82 2.60 8.92
N ALA A 7 9.49 2.70 8.97
CA ALA A 7 8.68 2.23 7.86
C ALA A 7 9.18 3.02 6.66
N SER A 8 10.07 2.38 5.88
CA SER A 8 11.01 3.00 4.95
C SER A 8 10.34 4.10 4.15
N GLU A 9 11.02 5.22 3.90
CA GLU A 9 10.50 6.32 3.09
C GLU A 9 9.89 5.81 1.75
N LEU A 10 10.44 4.72 1.23
CA LEU A 10 9.92 3.94 0.10
C LEU A 10 8.47 3.46 0.29
N VAL A 11 8.11 2.86 1.42
CA VAL A 11 6.75 2.41 1.74
C VAL A 11 5.80 3.59 1.79
N ARG A 12 6.23 4.71 2.38
CA ARG A 12 5.43 5.92 2.48
C ARG A 12 5.19 6.57 1.10
N ARG A 13 6.23 6.61 0.26
CA ARG A 13 6.13 7.07 -1.14
C ARG A 13 5.26 6.14 -1.98
N ALA A 14 5.38 4.83 -1.78
CA ALA A 14 4.54 3.83 -2.45
C ALA A 14 3.06 3.98 -2.07
N ALA A 15 2.75 4.16 -0.78
CA ALA A 15 1.39 4.40 -0.31
C ALA A 15 0.77 5.67 -0.92
N ALA A 16 1.54 6.76 -0.97
CA ALA A 16 1.11 8.02 -1.57
C ALA A 16 0.83 7.84 -3.07
N TRP A 17 1.77 7.21 -3.80
CA TRP A 17 1.59 6.92 -5.22
C TRP A 17 0.37 6.01 -5.47
N LEU A 18 0.19 4.98 -4.66
CA LEU A 18 -0.94 4.05 -4.73
C LEU A 18 -2.28 4.77 -4.56
N ALA A 19 -2.37 5.71 -3.61
CA ALA A 19 -3.56 6.52 -3.39
C ALA A 19 -3.86 7.43 -4.60
N GLU A 20 -2.85 8.06 -5.19
CA GLU A 20 -3.01 8.86 -6.41
C GLU A 20 -3.45 8.00 -7.60
N GLN A 21 -2.82 6.84 -7.80
CA GLN A 21 -3.19 5.93 -8.89
C GLN A 21 -4.61 5.41 -8.73
N ARG A 22 -5.07 5.14 -7.50
CA ARG A 22 -6.45 4.71 -7.25
C ARG A 22 -7.46 5.82 -7.53
N ALA A 23 -7.08 7.09 -7.31
CA ALA A 23 -7.91 8.24 -7.66
C ALA A 23 -7.95 8.49 -9.19
N LEU A 24 -6.84 8.28 -9.88
CA LEU A 24 -6.73 8.43 -11.34
C LEU A 24 -7.35 7.25 -12.10
N TYR A 25 -7.21 6.04 -11.57
CA TYR A 25 -7.62 4.77 -12.18
C TYR A 25 -8.47 3.97 -11.19
N PRO A 26 -9.72 4.41 -10.89
CA PRO A 26 -10.62 3.67 -10.01
C PRO A 26 -11.01 2.29 -10.58
N GLU A 27 -10.84 2.09 -11.88
CA GLU A 27 -11.04 0.81 -12.58
C GLU A 27 -9.90 -0.20 -12.34
N LYS A 28 -8.69 0.26 -11.96
CA LYS A 28 -7.56 -0.63 -11.71
C LYS A 28 -7.73 -1.33 -10.36
N SER A 29 -7.52 -2.65 -10.36
CA SER A 29 -7.51 -3.42 -9.12
C SER A 29 -6.31 -3.06 -8.24
N LEU A 30 -6.55 -3.01 -6.92
CA LEU A 30 -5.53 -2.74 -5.91
C LEU A 30 -4.31 -3.66 -6.05
N ALA A 31 -4.52 -4.94 -6.36
CA ALA A 31 -3.45 -5.92 -6.57
C ALA A 31 -2.48 -5.51 -7.70
N ALA A 32 -2.99 -4.99 -8.82
CA ALA A 32 -2.16 -4.54 -9.93
C ALA A 32 -1.33 -3.31 -9.54
N LEU A 33 -1.95 -2.36 -8.84
CA LEU A 33 -1.26 -1.16 -8.36
C LEU A 33 -0.19 -1.49 -7.30
N LEU A 34 -0.43 -2.49 -6.45
CA LEU A 34 0.56 -2.95 -5.47
C LEU A 34 1.76 -3.65 -6.13
N ASP A 35 1.53 -4.42 -7.18
CA ASP A 35 2.60 -5.06 -7.94
C ASP A 35 3.48 -4.00 -8.63
N GLU A 36 2.85 -3.01 -9.28
CA GLU A 36 3.55 -1.85 -9.86
C GLU A 36 4.33 -1.06 -8.79
N ALA A 37 3.71 -0.80 -7.64
CA ALA A 37 4.38 -0.12 -6.53
C ALA A 37 5.52 -0.95 -5.94
N GLY A 38 5.36 -2.27 -5.86
CA GLY A 38 6.37 -3.20 -5.38
C GLY A 38 7.62 -3.18 -6.25
N MET A 39 7.45 -3.25 -7.57
CA MET A 39 8.53 -3.14 -8.53
C MET A 39 9.17 -1.75 -8.53
N ARG A 40 8.35 -0.68 -8.43
CA ARG A 40 8.82 0.71 -8.53
C ARG A 40 9.58 1.20 -7.30
N PHE A 41 9.12 0.82 -6.12
CA PHE A 41 9.70 1.24 -4.84
C PHE A 41 10.56 0.16 -4.20
N ASN A 42 10.82 -0.94 -4.93
CA ASN A 42 11.59 -2.10 -4.47
C ASN A 42 11.08 -2.61 -3.11
N LEU A 43 9.75 -2.73 -2.99
CA LEU A 43 9.10 -3.19 -1.77
C LEU A 43 9.30 -4.68 -1.63
N ASN A 44 9.52 -5.11 -0.38
CA ASN A 44 9.52 -6.53 -0.08
C ASN A 44 8.08 -7.07 -0.14
N PRO A 45 7.87 -8.37 -0.43
CA PRO A 45 6.52 -8.96 -0.50
C PRO A 45 5.72 -8.78 0.80
N LEU A 46 6.39 -8.64 1.95
CA LEU A 46 5.76 -8.29 3.22
C LEU A 46 5.18 -6.86 3.24
N ASP A 47 5.91 -5.88 2.72
CA ASP A 47 5.45 -4.48 2.64
C ASP A 47 4.29 -4.35 1.63
N ALA A 48 4.39 -5.01 0.48
CA ALA A 48 3.33 -5.05 -0.52
C ALA A 48 2.04 -5.69 0.05
N ALA A 49 2.16 -6.78 0.81
CA ALA A 49 1.03 -7.41 1.48
C ALA A 49 0.43 -6.53 2.59
N ALA A 50 1.25 -5.80 3.34
CA ALA A 50 0.80 -4.87 4.37
C ALA A 50 0.05 -3.66 3.76
N LEU A 51 0.58 -3.09 2.67
CA LEU A 51 -0.11 -2.07 1.88
C LEU A 51 -1.41 -2.62 1.31
N GLY A 52 -1.44 -3.83 0.77
CA GLY A 52 -2.68 -4.41 0.27
C GLY A 52 -3.76 -4.50 1.34
N ARG A 53 -3.42 -4.97 2.54
CA ARG A 53 -4.38 -5.02 3.67
C ARG A 53 -4.86 -3.65 4.14
N LEU A 54 -4.02 -2.61 4.06
CA LEU A 54 -4.40 -1.25 4.42
C LEU A 54 -5.40 -0.63 3.44
N PHE A 55 -5.32 -1.00 2.17
CA PHE A 55 -6.13 -0.41 1.10
C PHE A 55 -7.30 -1.32 0.67
N ASP A 56 -7.32 -2.57 1.13
CA ASP A 56 -8.38 -3.54 0.87
C ASP A 56 -9.65 -3.16 1.66
N PRO A 57 -10.77 -2.89 0.96
CA PRO A 57 -12.00 -2.46 1.62
C PRO A 57 -12.68 -3.58 2.42
N ALA A 58 -12.40 -4.85 2.15
CA ALA A 58 -12.99 -5.98 2.89
C ALA A 58 -12.37 -6.15 4.29
N THR A 59 -11.19 -5.57 4.54
CA THR A 59 -10.57 -5.51 5.88
C THR A 59 -11.23 -4.47 6.80
N GLN A 60 -12.20 -3.68 6.30
CA GLN A 60 -13.02 -2.78 7.12
C GLN A 60 -14.35 -3.38 7.58
N GLU A 61 -14.59 -4.68 7.36
CA GLU A 61 -15.79 -5.38 7.83
C GLU A 61 -15.42 -6.31 9.01
N LYS A 62 -15.53 -5.78 10.24
CA LYS A 62 -15.85 -6.47 11.51
C LYS A 62 -15.57 -5.54 12.70
N ASN A 63 -16.37 -4.50 12.82
CA ASN A 63 -16.71 -3.91 14.11
C ASN A 63 -18.13 -3.35 13.99
N ASP A 64 -19.11 -4.25 13.97
CA ASP A 64 -20.51 -3.98 14.30
C ASP A 64 -20.84 -4.82 15.55
#